data_AF-A0A6S7GS74-F1
#
_entry.id   AF-A0A6S7GS74-F1
#
_cell.length_a   1.000
_cell.length_b   1.000
_cell.length_c   1.000
_cell.angle_alpha   90.00
_cell.angle_beta   90.00
_cell.angle_gamma   90.00
#
_symmetry.space_group_name_H-M   'P 1'
#
loop_
_entity.id
_entity.type
_entity.pdbx_description
1 polymer ?
#
loop_
_entity_poly.entity_id
_entity_poly.type
_entity_poly.pdbx_seq_one_letter_code
_entity_poly.pdbx_strand_id
1 'polypeptide(L)'
;MSTRSGSITIEALQSILDRKLKPLTDKLEGLTASVQFISDKYDEITKEMERLQLKTDTVVEENKQLKAEVFNLKNELEIQKGITNNLEQYTQRDCLEIAGIPKIEGEDANDLVIKVGQLAGVKIERKDIS
;
A
#
# COMPACT_ATOMS: atom_id res chain seq x y z
N MET A 1 39.36 -84.35 -4.58
CA MET A 1 40.55 -83.48 -4.55
C MET A 1 41.11 -83.46 -5.97
N SER A 2 41.46 -82.36 -6.65
CA SER A 2 41.87 -81.04 -6.17
C SER A 2 41.81 -80.01 -7.32
N THR A 3 41.43 -78.78 -6.96
CA THR A 3 41.82 -77.47 -7.52
C THR A 3 41.52 -77.11 -8.99
N ARG A 4 40.29 -76.61 -9.18
CA ARG A 4 39.92 -75.30 -9.77
C ARG A 4 41.11 -74.35 -10.01
N SER A 5 41.41 -74.02 -11.28
CA SER A 5 42.10 -72.77 -11.64
C SER A 5 41.75 -72.38 -13.08
N GLY A 6 40.66 -71.62 -13.24
CA GLY A 6 40.32 -70.99 -14.51
C GLY A 6 41.04 -69.65 -14.60
N SER A 7 42.07 -69.57 -15.45
CA SER A 7 42.73 -68.31 -15.76
C SER A 7 41.76 -67.41 -16.52
N ILE A 8 41.38 -66.27 -15.93
CA ILE A 8 40.57 -65.26 -16.61
C ILE A 8 41.49 -64.57 -17.62
N THR A 9 41.07 -64.50 -18.89
CA THR A 9 41.84 -63.81 -19.93
C THR A 9 41.72 -62.30 -19.76
N ILE A 10 42.71 -61.56 -20.27
CA ILE A 10 42.76 -60.08 -20.18
C ILE A 10 41.54 -59.47 -20.86
N GLU A 11 41.06 -60.06 -21.95
CA GLU A 11 39.87 -59.63 -22.70
C GLU A 11 38.59 -59.76 -21.87
N ALA A 12 38.47 -60.81 -21.06
CA ALA A 12 37.34 -61.00 -20.16
C ALA A 12 37.32 -59.96 -19.04
N LEU A 13 38.50 -59.59 -18.49
CA LEU A 13 38.62 -58.51 -17.52
C LEU A 13 38.27 -57.15 -18.13
N GLN A 14 38.75 -56.87 -19.35
CA GLN A 14 38.47 -55.62 -20.05
C GLN A 14 36.98 -55.47 -20.35
N SER A 15 36.33 -56.53 -20.83
CA SER A 15 34.87 -56.54 -21.05
C SER A 15 34.07 -56.31 -19.76
N ILE A 16 34.48 -56.93 -18.64
CA ILE A 16 33.82 -56.73 -17.34
C ILE A 16 33.99 -55.29 -16.86
N LEU A 17 35.19 -54.72 -17.04
CA LEU A 17 35.51 -53.35 -16.66
C LEU A 17 34.70 -52.36 -17.49
N ASP A 18 34.66 -52.49 -18.81
CA ASP A 18 33.87 -51.64 -19.71
C ASP A 18 32.38 -51.70 -19.36
N ARG A 19 31.86 -52.91 -19.09
CA ARG A 19 30.46 -53.10 -18.67
C ARG A 19 30.14 -52.41 -17.34
N LYS A 20 31.11 -52.28 -16.44
CA LYS A 20 30.94 -51.61 -15.14
C LYS A 20 31.16 -50.10 -15.23
N LEU A 21 32.10 -49.64 -16.06
CA LEU A 21 32.41 -48.22 -16.22
C LEU A 21 31.36 -47.48 -17.04
N LYS A 22 30.84 -48.08 -18.12
CA LYS A 22 29.82 -47.47 -18.96
C LYS A 22 28.60 -46.91 -18.19
N PRO A 23 27.93 -47.67 -17.31
CA PRO A 23 26.79 -47.14 -16.55
C PRO A 23 27.19 -46.08 -15.52
N LEU A 24 28.46 -46.00 -15.10
CA LEU A 24 28.95 -44.90 -14.27
C LEU A 24 29.12 -43.63 -15.12
N THR A 25 29.67 -43.75 -16.32
CA THR A 25 29.78 -42.65 -17.28
C THR A 25 28.40 -42.10 -17.64
N ASP A 26 27.45 -42.96 -17.98
CA ASP A 26 26.08 -42.55 -18.33
C ASP A 26 25.40 -41.79 -17.16
N LYS A 27 25.62 -42.23 -15.91
CA LYS A 27 25.12 -41.52 -14.71
C LYS A 27 25.82 -40.19 -14.49
N LEU A 28 27.11 -40.10 -14.76
CA LEU A 28 27.88 -38.86 -14.62
C LEU A 28 27.43 -37.82 -15.65
N GLU A 29 27.17 -38.25 -16.88
CA GLU A 29 26.57 -37.40 -17.92
C GLU A 29 25.17 -36.92 -17.51
N GLY A 30 24.33 -37.82 -16.99
CA GLY A 30 23.00 -37.46 -16.49
C GLY A 30 23.04 -36.48 -15.31
N LEU A 31 23.99 -36.64 -14.38
CA LEU A 31 24.23 -35.68 -13.30
C LEU A 31 24.72 -34.34 -13.83
N THR A 32 25.62 -34.34 -14.82
CA THR A 32 26.13 -33.11 -15.45
C THR A 32 24.99 -32.32 -16.10
N ALA A 33 24.10 -33.00 -16.82
CA ALA A 33 22.90 -32.38 -17.40
C ALA A 33 21.94 -31.83 -16.33
N SER A 34 21.77 -32.55 -15.22
CA SER A 34 20.92 -32.12 -14.11
C SER A 34 21.48 -30.87 -13.41
N VAL A 35 22.81 -30.83 -13.19
CA VAL A 35 23.49 -29.67 -12.61
C VAL A 35 23.37 -28.45 -13.52
N GLN A 36 23.56 -28.64 -14.84
CA GLN A 36 23.38 -27.54 -15.79
C GLN A 36 21.95 -26.99 -15.76
N PHE A 37 20.95 -27.87 -15.78
CA PHE A 37 19.54 -27.45 -15.69
C PHE A 37 19.24 -26.66 -14.40
N ILE A 38 19.78 -27.10 -13.26
CA ILE A 38 19.63 -26.39 -11.98
C ILE A 38 20.34 -25.04 -12.03
N SER A 39 21.54 -24.97 -12.61
CA SER A 39 22.29 -23.71 -12.79
C SER A 39 21.47 -22.71 -13.60
N ASP A 40 20.91 -23.13 -14.74
CA ASP A 40 20.10 -22.27 -15.59
C ASP A 40 18.85 -21.74 -14.84
N LYS A 41 18.21 -22.60 -14.04
CA LYS A 41 17.07 -22.23 -13.21
C LYS A 41 17.45 -21.28 -12.08
N TYR A 42 18.63 -21.45 -11.51
CA TYR A 42 19.15 -20.55 -10.48
C TYR A 42 19.42 -19.14 -11.04
N ASP A 43 19.98 -19.06 -12.25
CA ASP A 43 20.19 -17.78 -12.94
C ASP A 43 18.87 -17.08 -13.26
N GLU A 44 17.85 -17.83 -13.67
CA GLU A 44 16.49 -17.30 -13.90
C GLU A 44 15.87 -16.74 -12.62
N ILE A 45 15.96 -17.48 -11.50
CA ILE A 45 15.48 -17.04 -10.19
C ILE A 45 16.21 -15.78 -9.73
N THR A 46 17.53 -15.71 -9.94
CA THR A 46 18.34 -14.55 -9.55
C THR A 46 17.88 -13.29 -10.29
N LYS A 47 17.64 -13.39 -11.60
CA LYS A 47 17.14 -12.26 -12.40
C LYS A 47 15.74 -11.81 -11.96
N GLU A 48 14.85 -12.76 -11.68
CA GLU A 48 13.50 -12.41 -11.18
C GLU A 48 13.57 -11.77 -9.79
N MET A 49 14.47 -12.22 -8.93
CA MET A 49 14.69 -11.64 -7.60
C MET A 49 15.19 -10.19 -7.71
N GLU A 50 16.14 -9.89 -8.58
CA GLU A 50 16.61 -8.52 -8.84
C GLU A 50 15.49 -7.63 -9.37
N ARG A 51 14.66 -8.14 -10.30
CA ARG A 51 13.51 -7.41 -10.84
C ARG A 51 12.47 -7.10 -9.76
N LEU A 52 12.20 -8.06 -8.87
CA LEU A 52 11.28 -7.88 -7.75
C LEU A 52 11.82 -6.89 -6.71
N GLN A 53 13.13 -6.90 -6.45
CA GLN A 53 13.76 -5.94 -5.56
C GLN A 53 13.58 -4.52 -6.11
N LEU A 54 13.89 -4.28 -7.38
CA LEU A 54 13.71 -2.98 -8.02
C LEU A 54 12.26 -2.48 -7.96
N LYS A 55 11.31 -3.38 -8.23
CA LYS A 55 9.88 -3.05 -8.13
C LYS A 55 9.49 -2.71 -6.70
N THR A 56 10.01 -3.42 -5.72
CA THR A 56 9.77 -3.17 -4.30
C THR A 56 10.31 -1.79 -3.90
N ASP A 57 11.54 -1.46 -4.30
CA ASP A 57 12.15 -0.17 -3.98
C ASP A 57 11.36 1.00 -4.59
N THR A 58 10.86 0.83 -5.82
CA THR A 58 10.00 1.81 -6.48
C THR A 58 8.70 2.02 -5.71
N VAL A 59 8.01 0.93 -5.34
CA VAL A 59 6.76 0.99 -4.57
C VAL A 59 6.98 1.63 -3.19
N VAL A 60 8.11 1.36 -2.54
CA VAL A 60 8.46 1.98 -1.25
C VAL A 60 8.62 3.49 -1.40
N GLU A 61 9.30 3.96 -2.44
CA GLU A 61 9.51 5.40 -2.67
C GLU A 61 8.19 6.10 -3.05
N GLU A 62 7.37 5.51 -3.93
CA GLU A 62 6.04 6.03 -4.25
C GLU A 62 5.16 6.12 -2.99
N ASN A 63 5.18 5.11 -2.12
CA ASN A 63 4.41 5.11 -0.88
C ASN A 63 4.85 6.25 0.06
N LYS A 64 6.15 6.52 0.12
CA LYS A 64 6.72 7.63 0.90
C LYS A 64 6.27 8.99 0.35
N GLN A 65 6.29 9.17 -0.96
CA GLN A 65 5.82 10.40 -1.62
C GLN A 65 4.32 10.61 -1.36
N LEU A 66 3.50 9.58 -1.54
CA LEU A 66 2.06 9.64 -1.27
C LEU A 66 1.77 9.98 0.20
N LYS A 67 2.51 9.41 1.15
CA LYS A 67 2.38 9.77 2.57
C LYS A 67 2.68 11.23 2.85
N ALA A 68 3.71 11.79 2.20
CA ALA A 68 4.06 13.21 2.34
C ALA A 68 2.96 14.10 1.74
N GLU A 69 2.43 13.75 0.57
CA GLU A 69 1.34 14.50 -0.07
C GLU A 69 0.07 14.47 0.79
N VAL A 70 -0.32 13.31 1.32
CA VAL A 70 -1.45 13.18 2.24
C VAL A 70 -1.27 14.03 3.50
N PHE A 71 -0.06 14.11 4.04
CA PHE A 71 0.23 14.96 5.18
C PHE A 71 0.06 16.45 4.84
N ASN A 72 0.59 16.89 3.70
CA ASN A 72 0.46 18.27 3.25
C ASN A 72 -1.00 18.66 3.01
N LEU A 73 -1.76 17.82 2.29
CA LEU A 73 -3.18 18.06 2.03
C LEU A 73 -4.01 18.12 3.32
N LYS A 74 -3.69 17.30 4.33
CA LYS A 74 -4.33 17.38 5.64
C LYS A 74 -4.06 18.72 6.34
N ASN A 75 -2.83 19.21 6.27
CA ASN A 75 -2.49 20.51 6.87
C ASN A 75 -3.18 21.66 6.13
N GLU A 76 -3.20 21.63 4.80
CA GLU A 76 -3.90 22.63 3.98
C GLU A 76 -5.40 22.65 4.30
N LEU A 77 -6.01 21.47 4.43
CA LEU A 77 -7.42 21.35 4.82
C LEU A 77 -7.69 21.96 6.20
N GLU A 78 -6.82 21.72 7.17
CA GLU A 78 -6.97 22.28 8.51
C GLU A 78 -6.83 23.81 8.52
N ILE A 79 -5.89 24.35 7.75
CA ILE A 79 -5.75 25.79 7.55
C ILE A 79 -7.01 26.37 6.91
N GLN A 80 -7.54 25.74 5.86
CA GLN A 80 -8.76 26.18 5.19
C GLN A 80 -9.99 26.16 6.11
N LYS A 81 -10.12 25.13 6.96
CA LYS A 81 -11.16 25.11 8.00
C LYS A 81 -11.03 26.27 8.97
N GLY A 82 -9.82 26.55 9.44
CA GLY A 82 -9.55 27.70 10.30
C GLY A 82 -9.93 29.03 9.66
N ILE A 83 -9.56 29.22 8.37
CA ILE A 83 -9.94 30.41 7.60
C ILE A 83 -11.46 30.51 7.47
N THR A 84 -12.14 29.42 7.15
CA THR A 84 -13.60 29.39 6.99
C THR A 84 -14.30 29.76 8.30
N ASN A 85 -13.90 29.15 9.41
CA ASN A 85 -14.44 29.45 10.73
C ASN A 85 -14.19 30.92 11.15
N ASN A 86 -13.03 31.47 10.82
CA ASN A 86 -12.74 32.88 11.08
C ASN A 86 -13.60 33.81 10.21
N LEU A 87 -13.84 33.43 8.95
CA LEU A 87 -14.68 34.19 8.04
C LEU A 87 -16.14 34.17 8.49
N GLU A 88 -16.66 33.01 8.89
CA GLU A 88 -18.02 32.87 9.46
C GLU A 88 -18.19 33.76 10.69
N GLN A 89 -17.26 33.71 11.64
CA GLN A 89 -17.26 34.61 12.80
C GLN A 89 -17.17 36.09 12.39
N TYR A 90 -16.34 36.43 11.39
CA TYR A 90 -16.24 37.80 10.91
C TYR A 90 -17.56 38.29 10.30
N THR A 91 -18.28 37.45 9.56
CA THR A 91 -19.60 37.81 9.00
C THR A 91 -20.64 38.04 10.08
N GLN A 92 -20.54 37.34 11.22
CA GLN A 92 -21.44 37.51 12.35
C GLN A 92 -21.10 38.70 13.26
N ARG A 93 -19.92 39.30 13.11
CA ARG A 93 -19.46 40.43 13.94
C ARG A 93 -20.45 41.59 13.96
N ASP A 94 -21.09 41.83 12.81
CA ASP A 94 -22.02 42.94 12.62
C ASP A 94 -23.49 42.49 12.79
N CYS A 95 -23.73 41.22 13.16
CA CYS A 95 -25.04 40.66 13.50
C CYS A 95 -25.31 40.77 15.00
N LEU A 96 -26.58 40.96 15.37
CA LEU A 96 -27.03 40.91 16.76
C LEU A 96 -27.54 39.49 17.07
N GLU A 97 -26.87 38.78 17.97
CA GLU A 97 -27.34 37.49 18.49
C GLU A 97 -28.32 37.69 19.65
N ILE A 98 -29.50 37.07 19.56
CA ILE A 98 -30.49 37.02 20.65
C ILE A 98 -30.56 35.57 21.15
N ALA A 99 -29.93 35.31 22.29
CA ALA A 99 -29.83 33.98 22.91
C ALA A 99 -30.54 33.91 24.26
N GLY A 100 -30.82 32.70 24.74
CA GLY A 100 -31.40 32.45 26.07
C GLY A 100 -32.92 32.65 26.17
N ILE A 101 -33.62 32.79 25.04
CA ILE A 101 -35.08 32.86 25.01
C ILE A 101 -35.68 31.45 25.15
N PRO A 102 -36.55 31.19 26.13
CA PRO A 102 -37.22 29.90 26.27
C PRO A 102 -38.16 29.66 25.09
N LYS A 103 -38.19 28.42 24.57
CA LYS A 103 -39.10 28.05 23.48
C LYS A 103 -40.53 27.92 24.00
N ILE A 104 -41.46 28.67 23.42
CA ILE A 104 -42.89 28.58 23.69
C ILE A 104 -43.58 27.97 22.48
N GLU A 105 -44.46 26.99 22.69
CA GLU A 105 -45.23 26.39 21.59
C GLU A 105 -46.17 27.41 20.94
N GLY A 106 -46.15 27.47 19.61
CA GLY A 106 -46.98 28.40 18.82
C GLY A 106 -46.40 29.80 18.65
N GLU A 107 -45.23 30.10 19.23
CA GLU A 107 -44.55 31.39 19.06
C GLU A 107 -43.61 31.37 17.83
N ASP A 108 -43.68 32.42 17.00
CA ASP A 108 -42.73 32.66 15.91
C ASP A 108 -41.59 33.55 16.42
N ALA A 109 -40.38 33.01 16.44
CA ALA A 109 -39.19 33.74 16.88
C ALA A 109 -38.92 34.99 16.02
N ASN A 110 -39.27 34.97 14.73
CA ASN A 110 -39.08 36.12 13.85
C ASN A 110 -39.93 37.31 14.29
N ASP A 111 -41.15 37.05 14.75
CA ASP A 111 -42.04 38.10 15.24
C ASP A 111 -41.51 38.70 16.54
N LEU A 112 -40.82 37.91 17.38
CA LEU A 112 -40.12 38.38 18.56
C LEU A 112 -38.99 39.34 18.19
N VAL A 113 -38.14 38.96 17.23
CA VAL A 113 -37.02 39.80 16.74
C VAL A 113 -37.54 41.12 16.17
N ILE A 114 -38.61 41.10 15.39
CA ILE A 114 -39.23 42.31 14.82
C ILE A 114 -39.75 43.23 15.94
N LYS A 115 -40.41 42.68 16.98
CA LYS A 115 -40.87 43.46 18.14
C LYS A 115 -39.71 44.08 18.91
N VAL A 116 -38.62 43.34 19.10
CA VAL A 116 -37.39 43.88 19.75
C VAL A 116 -36.82 45.05 18.93
N GLY A 117 -36.73 44.90 17.61
CA GLY A 117 -36.32 46.00 16.73
C GLY A 117 -37.20 47.24 16.88
N GLN A 118 -38.52 47.07 16.88
CA GLN A 118 -39.47 48.17 17.09
C GLN A 118 -39.27 48.89 18.43
N LEU A 119 -39.05 48.14 19.52
CA LEU A 119 -38.77 48.70 20.84
C LEU A 119 -37.45 49.48 20.88
N ALA A 120 -36.45 49.03 20.13
CA ALA A 120 -35.16 49.71 19.98
C ALA A 120 -35.20 50.88 18.98
N GLY A 121 -36.33 51.11 18.30
CA GLY A 121 -36.47 52.15 17.28
C GLY A 121 -35.83 51.81 15.92
N VAL A 122 -35.57 50.52 15.67
CA VAL A 122 -34.95 50.02 14.43
C VAL A 122 -35.99 49.23 13.63
N LYS A 123 -36.12 49.55 12.33
CA LYS A 123 -37.00 48.81 11.44
C LYS A 123 -36.30 47.54 10.96
N ILE A 124 -36.84 46.37 11.33
CA ILE A 124 -36.36 45.04 10.90
C ILE A 124 -37.45 44.38 10.05
N GLU A 125 -37.09 43.85 8.89
CA GLU A 125 -37.95 43.06 8.01
C GLU A 125 -37.59 41.56 8.12
N ARG A 126 -38.52 40.67 7.80
CA ARG A 126 -38.28 39.21 7.88
C ARG A 126 -37.08 38.73 7.06
N LYS A 127 -36.74 39.43 5.97
CA LYS A 127 -35.58 39.13 5.12
C LYS A 127 -34.23 39.48 5.78
N ASP A 128 -34.26 40.29 6.84
CA ASP A 128 -33.07 40.73 7.58
C ASP A 128 -32.73 39.75 8.72
N ILE A 129 -33.54 38.70 8.92
CA ILE A 129 -33.39 37.68 9.95
C ILE A 129 -32.94 36.38 9.28
N SER A 130 -31.83 35.80 9.76
CA SER A 130 -31.23 34.55 9.27
C SER A 130 -31.63 33.34 10.10
#